data_AF-A0A1F4DRY1-F1
#
_entry.id   AF-A0A1F4DRY1-F1
#
_cell.length_a   1.000
_cell.length_b   1.000
_cell.length_c   1.000
_cell.angle_alpha   90.00
_cell.angle_beta   90.00
_cell.angle_gamma   90.00
#
_symmetry.space_group_name_H-M   'P 1'
#
loop_
_entity.id
_entity.type
_entity.pdbx_description
1 polymer ?
#
loop_
_entity_poly.entity_id
_entity_poly.type
_entity_poly.pdbx_seq_one_letter_code
_entity_poly.pdbx_strand_id
1 'polypeptide(L)'
;MVRFVSRQVGPLPINAALWELSRVDVTHNYALKDAAEVRQALAYLRHVEGGRLQVRTSSESVYWSPQSRMRSAKAYHKGPHLRYQLDKGKAAAAEWQLEAADRLLRLEVALRGEWWRRERRRWWEMTEGDYDQEHENFFSQVVGKVEVPCMDMMSEVERVAKTKGQGRAAYRTWLLIKQCGAEQARSMMPRSTWHLHKKILFAAGLTFADFHAGNVVPLRRRTIVLDQPVRSWDELRAA
;
A
#
# COMPACT_ATOMS: atom_id res chain seq x y z
N MET A 1 29.07 14.62 5.90
CA MET A 1 29.63 13.63 4.96
C MET A 1 30.70 14.24 4.06
N VAL A 2 30.40 15.22 3.20
CA VAL A 2 31.38 15.88 2.30
C VAL A 2 32.62 16.36 3.06
N ARG A 3 32.46 17.15 4.13
CA ARG A 3 33.60 17.63 4.96
C ARG A 3 34.42 16.52 5.62
N PHE A 4 33.82 15.38 5.95
CA PHE A 4 34.51 14.25 6.56
C PHE A 4 35.37 13.52 5.51
N VAL A 5 34.79 13.25 4.34
CA VAL A 5 35.49 12.61 3.23
C VAL A 5 36.59 13.53 2.69
N SER A 6 36.33 14.83 2.54
CA SER A 6 37.36 15.81 2.11
C SER A 6 38.61 15.84 3.01
N ARG A 7 38.46 15.51 4.30
CA ARG A 7 39.61 15.42 5.23
C ARG A 7 40.47 14.17 5.00
N GLN A 8 39.92 13.12 4.41
CA GLN A 8 40.62 11.85 4.18
C GLN A 8 41.21 11.75 2.76
N VAL A 9 40.54 12.30 1.76
CA VAL A 9 40.95 12.16 0.35
C VAL A 9 41.33 13.49 -0.32
N GLY A 10 41.39 14.58 0.45
CA GLY A 10 41.67 15.92 -0.07
C GLY A 10 40.40 16.65 -0.55
N PRO A 11 40.56 17.87 -1.10
CA PRO A 11 39.43 18.69 -1.51
C PRO A 11 38.59 17.99 -2.58
N LEU A 12 37.32 17.80 -2.25
CA LEU A 12 36.35 17.19 -3.15
C LEU A 12 35.85 18.22 -4.18
N PRO A 13 35.55 17.81 -5.43
CA PRO A 13 35.07 18.73 -6.44
C PRO A 13 33.72 19.34 -6.06
N ILE A 14 33.58 20.66 -6.23
CA ILE A 14 32.32 21.39 -5.98
C ILE A 14 31.35 21.24 -7.16
N ASN A 15 31.88 21.08 -8.37
CA ASN A 15 31.08 20.92 -9.58
C ASN A 15 30.40 19.55 -9.61
N ALA A 16 29.05 19.54 -9.60
CA ALA A 16 28.23 18.35 -9.70
C ALA A 16 28.56 17.46 -10.91
N ALA A 17 29.03 18.06 -12.02
CA ALA A 17 29.39 17.34 -13.23
C ALA A 17 30.59 16.39 -13.08
N LEU A 18 31.38 16.56 -12.02
CA LEU A 18 32.52 15.71 -11.69
C LEU A 18 32.12 14.50 -10.84
N TRP A 19 30.84 14.34 -10.53
CA TRP A 19 30.30 13.27 -9.71
C TRP A 19 29.42 12.33 -10.50
N GLU A 20 29.66 11.03 -10.32
CA GLU A 20 28.79 9.98 -10.82
C GLU A 20 27.76 9.60 -9.74
N LEU A 21 26.48 9.74 -10.08
CA LEU A 21 25.41 9.32 -9.20
C LEU A 21 25.19 7.82 -9.29
N SER A 22 25.40 7.13 -8.17
CA SER A 22 25.27 5.67 -8.10
C SER A 22 23.87 5.21 -7.68
N ARG A 23 23.15 6.01 -6.88
CA ARG A 23 21.83 5.66 -6.36
C ARG A 23 21.07 6.88 -5.82
N VAL A 24 19.76 6.90 -6.05
CA VAL A 24 18.79 7.76 -5.35
C VAL A 24 17.64 6.88 -4.87
N ASP A 25 17.22 7.08 -3.62
CA ASP A 25 16.03 6.44 -3.05
C ASP A 25 14.94 7.50 -2.89
N VAL A 26 13.88 7.42 -3.71
CA VAL A 26 12.71 8.29 -3.64
C VAL A 26 11.70 7.66 -2.69
N THR A 27 11.20 8.44 -1.73
CA THR A 27 10.37 7.93 -0.64
C THR A 27 9.09 8.72 -0.50
N HIS A 28 7.94 8.04 -0.53
CA HIS A 28 6.64 8.59 -0.15
C HIS A 28 6.12 7.89 1.10
N ASN A 29 5.57 8.66 2.05
CA ASN A 29 4.92 8.14 3.25
C ASN A 29 3.42 8.35 3.14
N TYR A 30 2.64 7.36 3.52
CA TYR A 30 1.20 7.41 3.50
C TYR A 30 0.67 7.18 4.90
N ALA A 31 -0.09 8.15 5.39
CA ALA A 31 -0.82 8.04 6.63
C ALA A 31 -2.04 7.15 6.42
N LEU A 32 -2.14 6.09 7.21
CA LEU A 32 -3.29 5.22 7.30
C LEU A 32 -3.94 5.40 8.68
N LYS A 33 -5.09 4.78 8.91
CA LYS A 33 -5.82 4.92 10.18
C LYS A 33 -5.02 4.36 11.36
N ASP A 34 -4.46 3.16 11.21
CA ASP A 34 -3.78 2.45 12.28
C ASP A 34 -2.80 1.37 11.75
N ALA A 35 -2.05 0.75 12.66
CA ALA A 35 -1.11 -0.32 12.35
C ALA A 35 -1.76 -1.58 11.76
N ALA A 36 -3.06 -1.82 12.01
CA ALA A 36 -3.77 -2.94 11.39
C ALA A 36 -4.03 -2.66 9.91
N GLU A 37 -4.39 -1.42 9.57
CA GLU A 37 -4.55 -0.98 8.18
C GLU A 37 -3.23 -0.98 7.41
N VAL A 38 -2.11 -0.56 8.03
CA VAL A 38 -0.77 -0.67 7.41
C VAL A 38 -0.41 -2.13 7.11
N ARG A 39 -0.65 -3.05 8.06
CA ARG A 39 -0.41 -4.50 7.85
C ARG A 39 -1.30 -5.07 6.74
N GLN A 40 -2.56 -4.64 6.69
CA GLN A 40 -3.51 -5.03 5.65
C GLN A 40 -3.08 -4.50 4.27
N ALA A 41 -2.61 -3.26 4.20
CA ALA A 41 -2.07 -2.64 2.99
C ALA A 41 -0.83 -3.39 2.49
N LEU A 42 0.10 -3.73 3.38
CA LEU A 42 1.26 -4.55 3.04
C LEU A 42 0.85 -5.95 2.57
N ALA A 43 -0.11 -6.60 3.24
CA ALA A 43 -0.63 -7.90 2.81
C ALA A 43 -1.21 -7.82 1.39
N TYR A 44 -1.96 -6.76 1.08
CA TYR A 44 -2.45 -6.53 -0.27
C TYR A 44 -1.31 -6.37 -1.29
N LEU A 45 -0.33 -5.50 -1.00
CA LEU A 45 0.83 -5.26 -1.86
C LEU A 45 1.68 -6.52 -2.11
N ARG A 46 1.67 -7.50 -1.20
CA ARG A 46 2.31 -8.82 -1.42
C ARG A 46 1.62 -9.64 -2.49
N HIS A 47 0.29 -9.55 -2.56
CA HIS A 47 -0.53 -10.35 -3.46
C HIS A 47 -0.73 -9.69 -4.83
N VAL A 48 -0.39 -8.40 -4.97
CA VAL A 48 -0.29 -7.82 -6.31
C VAL A 48 0.98 -8.35 -6.96
N GLU A 49 0.84 -9.47 -7.65
CA GLU A 49 1.78 -9.89 -8.68
C GLU A 49 1.79 -8.79 -9.76
N GLY A 50 2.71 -7.84 -9.61
CA GLY A 50 3.00 -6.82 -10.61
C GLY A 50 3.67 -7.47 -11.82
N GLY A 51 2.93 -8.27 -12.58
CA GLY A 51 3.41 -8.96 -13.78
C GLY A 51 4.73 -9.71 -13.57
N ARG A 52 5.80 -9.28 -14.27
CA ARG A 52 7.13 -9.91 -14.30
C ARG A 52 8.04 -9.56 -13.10
N LEU A 53 7.56 -8.82 -12.09
CA LEU A 53 8.40 -8.35 -10.98
C LEU A 53 8.65 -9.48 -9.96
N GLN A 54 9.91 -9.68 -9.56
CA GLN A 54 10.26 -10.63 -8.50
C GLN A 54 9.90 -10.04 -7.13
N VAL A 55 9.01 -10.70 -6.39
CA VAL A 55 8.56 -10.26 -5.06
C VAL A 55 9.28 -11.06 -3.97
N ARG A 56 9.85 -10.37 -2.96
CA ARG A 56 10.29 -10.98 -1.69
C ARG A 56 9.51 -10.39 -0.53
N THR A 57 9.05 -11.23 0.38
CA THR A 57 8.16 -10.81 1.47
C THR A 57 8.75 -11.11 2.84
N SER A 58 8.49 -10.22 3.80
CA SER A 58 8.58 -10.48 5.23
C SER A 58 7.26 -10.06 5.89
N SER A 59 7.07 -10.35 7.19
CA SER A 59 5.86 -9.98 7.95
C SER A 59 5.56 -8.47 7.93
N GLU A 60 6.55 -7.62 7.71
CA GLU A 60 6.43 -6.15 7.78
C GLU A 60 6.96 -5.40 6.55
N SER A 61 7.39 -6.12 5.51
CA SER A 61 7.93 -5.50 4.30
C SER A 61 7.63 -6.31 3.04
N VAL A 62 7.60 -5.61 1.92
CA VAL A 62 7.51 -6.16 0.56
C VAL A 62 8.62 -5.54 -0.27
N TYR A 63 9.33 -6.36 -1.03
CA TYR A 63 10.40 -5.92 -1.92
C TYR A 63 10.08 -6.35 -3.35
N TRP A 64 10.26 -5.43 -4.30
CA TRP A 64 10.13 -5.68 -5.74
C TRP A 64 11.47 -5.52 -6.43
N SER A 65 11.83 -6.53 -7.24
CA SER A 65 13.06 -6.57 -8.02
C SER A 65 14.33 -6.21 -7.21
N PRO A 66 14.55 -6.78 -6.00
CA PRO A 66 15.61 -6.34 -5.09
C PRO A 66 17.04 -6.49 -5.66
N GLN A 67 17.21 -7.41 -6.61
CA GLN A 67 18.48 -7.68 -7.29
C GLN A 67 18.71 -6.83 -8.56
N SER A 68 17.70 -6.06 -9.00
CA SER A 68 17.83 -5.21 -10.18
C SER A 68 18.92 -4.16 -9.98
N ARG A 69 19.74 -3.97 -11.01
CA ARG A 69 20.75 -2.90 -11.07
C ARG A 69 20.19 -1.58 -11.59
N MET A 70 18.95 -1.60 -12.09
CA MET A 70 18.24 -0.45 -12.66
C MET A 70 17.28 0.16 -11.62
N ARG A 71 16.22 -0.57 -11.25
CA ARG A 71 15.21 -0.11 -10.28
C ARG A 71 14.81 -1.22 -9.33
N SER A 72 14.71 -0.91 -8.04
CA SER A 72 14.11 -1.79 -7.04
C SER A 72 13.18 -0.99 -6.15
N ALA A 73 12.14 -1.60 -5.61
CA ALA A 73 11.23 -0.91 -4.70
C ALA A 73 11.00 -1.68 -3.41
N LYS A 74 10.55 -0.97 -2.38
CA LYS A 74 10.23 -1.51 -1.07
C LYS A 74 9.00 -0.83 -0.49
N ALA A 75 8.10 -1.61 0.07
CA ALA A 75 7.03 -1.13 0.94
C ALA A 75 7.26 -1.67 2.35
N TYR A 76 7.08 -0.85 3.38
CA TYR A 76 7.18 -1.33 4.76
C TYR A 76 6.44 -0.46 5.76
N HIS A 77 6.19 -1.06 6.92
CA HIS A 77 5.60 -0.42 8.07
C HIS A 77 6.65 0.42 8.80
N LYS A 78 6.46 1.74 8.89
CA LYS A 78 7.52 2.61 9.42
C LYS A 78 7.68 2.53 10.94
N GLY A 79 6.60 2.30 11.70
CA GLY A 79 6.61 2.16 13.16
C GLY A 79 7.59 1.09 13.68
N PRO A 80 7.39 -0.21 13.38
CA PRO A 80 8.32 -1.26 13.76
C PRO A 80 9.76 -1.02 13.27
N HIS A 81 9.90 -0.49 12.05
CA HIS A 81 11.22 -0.13 11.51
C HIS A 81 11.91 0.99 12.30
N LEU A 82 11.16 2.00 12.78
CA LEU A 82 11.69 3.07 13.60
C LEU A 82 12.12 2.53 14.97
N ARG A 83 11.30 1.67 15.61
CA ARG A 83 11.69 0.97 16.86
C ARG A 83 12.99 0.20 16.69
N TYR A 84 13.11 -0.59 15.62
CA TYR A 84 14.35 -1.29 15.30
C TYR A 84 15.56 -0.34 15.14
N GLN A 85 15.38 0.85 14.57
CA GLN A 85 16.46 1.84 14.46
C GLN A 85 16.83 2.48 15.80
N LEU A 86 15.86 2.71 16.69
CA LEU A 86 16.11 3.17 18.06
C LEU A 86 16.94 2.13 18.82
N ASP A 87 16.54 0.85 18.76
CA ASP A 87 17.26 -0.26 19.41
C ASP A 87 18.70 -0.42 18.91
N LYS A 88 18.97 -0.02 17.66
CA LYS A 88 20.32 -0.01 17.06
C LYS A 88 21.09 1.29 17.30
N GLY A 89 20.52 2.25 18.03
CA GLY A 89 21.13 3.56 18.26
C GLY A 89 21.31 4.39 16.98
N LYS A 90 20.52 4.11 15.94
CA LYS A 90 20.62 4.75 14.61
C LYS A 90 19.62 5.89 14.40
N ALA A 91 18.66 6.05 15.30
CA ALA A 91 17.64 7.09 15.25
C ALA A 91 17.34 7.59 16.67
N ALA A 92 16.63 8.72 16.74
CA ALA A 92 16.01 9.23 17.96
C ALA A 92 14.58 9.66 17.60
N ALA A 93 13.63 9.38 18.49
CA ALA A 93 12.22 9.73 18.33
C ALA A 93 11.55 9.85 19.70
N ALA A 94 10.63 10.80 19.83
CA ALA A 94 9.73 10.90 20.96
C ALA A 94 8.65 9.82 20.90
N GLU A 95 7.99 9.53 22.02
CA GLU A 95 6.94 8.50 22.12
C GLU A 95 5.80 8.75 21.14
N TRP A 96 5.29 9.98 21.07
CA TRP A 96 4.24 10.34 20.11
C TRP A 96 4.66 10.18 18.64
N GLN A 97 5.95 10.27 18.32
CA GLN A 97 6.45 10.03 16.96
C GLN A 97 6.46 8.54 16.63
N LEU A 98 6.65 7.67 17.64
CA LEU A 98 6.54 6.22 17.47
C LEU A 98 5.09 5.80 17.23
N GLU A 99 4.16 6.35 18.00
CA GLU A 99 2.72 6.14 17.81
C GLU A 99 2.26 6.66 16.44
N ALA A 100 2.70 7.85 16.04
CA ALA A 100 2.39 8.38 14.72
C ALA A 100 3.00 7.51 13.59
N ALA A 101 4.23 7.02 13.77
CA ALA A 101 4.88 6.13 12.81
C ALA A 101 4.18 4.77 12.66
N ASP A 102 3.36 4.35 13.63
CA ASP A 102 2.59 3.12 13.51
C ASP A 102 1.47 3.22 12.45
N ARG A 103 1.09 4.43 12.09
CA ARG A 103 0.13 4.71 11.02
C ARG A 103 0.77 4.81 9.63
N LEU A 104 2.10 4.78 9.56
CA LEU A 104 2.82 5.06 8.32
C LEU A 104 3.14 3.80 7.52
N LEU A 105 2.59 3.75 6.31
CA LEU A 105 3.08 2.93 5.22
C LEU A 105 4.09 3.74 4.41
N ARG A 106 5.29 3.21 4.21
CA ARG A 106 6.31 3.86 3.37
C ARG A 106 6.55 3.08 2.09
N LEU A 107 6.54 3.78 0.96
CA LEU A 107 6.91 3.26 -0.35
C LEU A 107 8.20 3.94 -0.82
N GLU A 108 9.24 3.13 -1.07
CA GLU A 108 10.55 3.57 -1.52
C GLU A 108 10.86 2.98 -2.91
N VAL A 109 11.31 3.80 -3.85
CA VAL A 109 11.89 3.39 -5.14
C VAL A 109 13.35 3.80 -5.19
N ALA A 110 14.21 2.81 -5.41
CA ALA A 110 15.62 2.99 -5.61
C ALA A 110 15.95 3.05 -7.11
N LEU A 111 16.38 4.21 -7.59
CA LEU A 111 16.99 4.43 -8.89
C LEU A 111 18.49 4.16 -8.79
N ARG A 112 18.96 3.06 -9.36
CA ARG A 112 20.34 2.55 -9.19
C ARG A 112 21.22 2.87 -10.39
N GLY A 113 22.53 2.62 -10.29
CA GLY A 113 23.51 3.11 -11.26
C GLY A 113 23.28 2.71 -12.72
N GLU A 114 22.61 1.58 -13.03
CA GLU A 114 22.27 1.28 -14.42
C GLU A 114 21.16 2.16 -14.97
N TRP A 115 20.22 2.58 -14.13
CA TRP A 115 19.21 3.57 -14.49
C TRP A 115 19.88 4.89 -14.87
N TRP A 116 20.78 5.39 -14.01
CA TRP A 116 21.49 6.65 -14.24
C TRP A 116 22.41 6.62 -15.48
N ARG A 117 22.96 5.45 -15.84
CA ARG A 117 23.73 5.30 -17.09
C ARG A 117 22.86 5.34 -18.35
N ARG A 118 21.58 4.99 -18.24
CA ARG A 118 20.62 4.99 -19.36
C ARG A 118 19.83 6.30 -19.43
N GLU A 119 19.72 7.01 -18.31
CA GLU A 119 19.05 8.29 -18.24
C GLU A 119 19.78 9.32 -19.10
N ARG A 120 19.01 10.09 -19.88
CA ARG A 120 19.56 11.08 -20.80
C ARG A 120 19.83 12.39 -20.07
N ARG A 121 19.03 12.70 -19.05
CA ARG A 121 19.21 13.88 -18.21
C ARG A 121 20.29 13.65 -17.18
N ARG A 122 21.04 14.70 -16.87
CA ARG A 122 22.01 14.65 -15.78
C ARG A 122 21.27 14.73 -14.45
N TRP A 123 21.83 14.09 -13.43
CA TRP A 123 21.16 14.01 -12.13
C TRP A 123 20.97 15.37 -11.45
N TRP A 124 21.86 16.33 -11.71
CA TRP A 124 21.74 17.70 -11.22
C TRP A 124 20.72 18.54 -12.01
N GLU A 125 20.18 18.02 -13.11
CA GLU A 125 19.11 18.64 -13.90
C GLU A 125 17.73 18.08 -13.50
N MET A 126 17.67 17.05 -12.66
CA MET A 126 16.43 16.43 -12.18
C MET A 126 15.79 17.31 -11.10
N THR A 127 14.48 17.50 -11.21
CA THR A 127 13.66 18.22 -10.24
C THR A 127 12.97 17.26 -9.26
N GLU A 128 12.41 17.78 -8.18
CA GLU A 128 11.57 16.99 -7.26
C GLU A 128 10.41 16.30 -8.00
N GLY A 129 9.75 17.02 -8.91
CA GLY A 129 8.65 16.47 -9.71
C GLY A 129 9.07 15.32 -10.63
N ASP A 130 10.30 15.32 -11.13
CA ASP A 130 10.83 14.20 -11.91
C ASP A 130 10.99 12.94 -11.04
N TYR A 131 11.43 13.10 -9.80
CA TYR A 131 11.55 11.98 -8.85
C TYR A 131 10.17 11.46 -8.41
N ASP A 132 9.22 12.35 -8.17
CA ASP A 132 7.84 11.99 -7.87
C ASP A 132 7.20 11.22 -9.03
N GLN A 133 7.45 11.64 -10.27
CA GLN A 133 6.96 10.94 -11.45
C GLN A 133 7.59 9.54 -11.59
N GLU A 134 8.87 9.38 -11.29
CA GLU A 134 9.52 8.06 -11.32
C GLU A 134 8.98 7.11 -10.24
N HIS A 135 8.65 7.65 -9.07
CA HIS A 135 7.96 6.90 -8.01
C HIS A 135 6.56 6.46 -8.47
N GLU A 136 5.76 7.38 -9.00
CA GLU A 136 4.42 7.09 -9.51
C GLU A 136 4.47 6.10 -10.68
N ASN A 137 5.42 6.24 -11.61
CA ASN A 137 5.61 5.35 -12.75
C ASN A 137 5.88 3.91 -12.30
N PHE A 138 6.63 3.72 -11.21
CA PHE A 138 6.89 2.40 -10.65
C PHE A 138 5.64 1.86 -9.94
N PHE A 139 5.08 2.63 -9.00
CA PHE A 139 4.01 2.13 -8.15
C PHE A 139 2.64 2.12 -8.82
N SER A 140 2.39 2.89 -9.87
CA SER A 140 1.14 2.76 -10.66
C SER A 140 0.98 1.38 -11.30
N GLN A 141 2.08 0.70 -11.61
CA GLN A 141 2.09 -0.67 -12.13
C GLN A 141 1.82 -1.72 -11.05
N VAL A 142 2.13 -1.40 -9.79
CA VAL A 142 2.06 -2.30 -8.62
C VAL A 142 0.81 -2.06 -7.78
N VAL A 143 0.37 -0.82 -7.68
CA VAL A 143 -0.81 -0.38 -6.93
C VAL A 143 -2.05 -0.38 -7.84
N GLY A 144 -1.84 -0.34 -9.16
CA GLY A 144 -2.89 -0.31 -10.16
C GLY A 144 -3.59 1.05 -10.16
N LYS A 145 -3.38 1.88 -11.20
CA LYS A 145 -4.31 2.96 -11.52
C LYS A 145 -5.64 2.34 -11.94
N VAL A 146 -6.56 2.24 -10.99
CA VAL A 146 -7.97 2.03 -11.27
C VAL A 146 -8.73 2.95 -10.33
N GLU A 147 -8.94 4.19 -10.78
CA GLU A 147 -10.08 4.96 -10.28
C GLU A 147 -11.34 4.14 -10.57
N VAL A 148 -11.97 3.63 -9.52
CA VAL A 148 -13.34 3.10 -9.56
C VAL A 148 -14.03 3.62 -8.29
N PRO A 149 -15.19 4.27 -8.41
CA PRO A 149 -15.86 4.88 -7.28
C PRO A 149 -16.13 3.83 -6.20
N CYS A 150 -15.68 4.13 -4.98
CA CYS A 150 -15.93 3.30 -3.82
C CYS A 150 -17.42 3.38 -3.48
N MET A 151 -18.22 2.47 -4.03
CA MET A 151 -19.54 2.21 -3.47
C MET A 151 -19.36 1.27 -2.29
N ASP A 152 -19.58 1.80 -1.09
CA ASP A 152 -19.67 1.04 0.14
C ASP A 152 -20.77 -0.04 -0.02
N MET A 153 -20.38 -1.31 -0.04
CA MET A 153 -21.31 -2.44 -0.20
C MET A 153 -22.36 -2.46 0.93
N MET A 154 -22.02 -2.02 2.13
CA MET A 154 -22.99 -1.89 3.21
C MET A 154 -24.02 -0.81 2.85
N SER A 155 -23.57 0.36 2.40
CA SER A 155 -24.46 1.43 1.91
C SER A 155 -25.31 1.01 0.70
N GLU A 156 -24.78 0.23 -0.25
CA GLU A 156 -25.56 -0.27 -1.39
C GLU A 156 -26.62 -1.29 -0.98
N VAL A 157 -26.26 -2.21 -0.08
CA VAL A 157 -27.21 -3.17 0.50
C VAL A 157 -28.25 -2.45 1.35
N GLU A 158 -27.87 -1.42 2.12
CA GLU A 158 -28.81 -0.56 2.85
C GLU A 158 -29.71 0.25 1.92
N ARG A 159 -29.21 0.71 0.76
CA ARG A 159 -29.96 1.49 -0.24
C ARG A 159 -31.04 0.66 -0.93
N VAL A 160 -30.76 -0.59 -1.27
CA VAL A 160 -31.72 -1.47 -1.96
C VAL A 160 -32.66 -2.21 -1.01
N ALA A 161 -32.32 -2.29 0.27
CA ALA A 161 -33.18 -2.89 1.29
C ALA A 161 -34.37 -1.99 1.63
N LYS A 162 -35.45 -2.59 2.13
CA LYS A 162 -36.65 -1.84 2.55
C LYS A 162 -36.38 -0.95 3.77
N THR A 163 -35.45 -1.36 4.63
CA THR A 163 -35.00 -0.61 5.81
C THR A 163 -33.51 -0.79 6.02
N LYS A 164 -32.87 0.18 6.68
CA LYS A 164 -31.44 0.07 7.05
C LYS A 164 -31.14 -1.18 7.88
N GLY A 165 -32.02 -1.51 8.84
CA GLY A 165 -31.87 -2.72 9.66
C GLY A 165 -31.88 -4.01 8.83
N GLN A 166 -32.73 -4.08 7.81
CA GLN A 166 -32.78 -5.19 6.87
C GLN A 166 -31.52 -5.25 6.00
N GLY A 167 -31.02 -4.10 5.54
CA GLY A 167 -29.76 -4.01 4.80
C GLY A 167 -28.57 -4.54 5.61
N ARG A 168 -28.46 -4.13 6.88
CA ARG A 168 -27.43 -4.64 7.79
C ARG A 168 -27.51 -6.15 8.01
N ALA A 169 -28.71 -6.70 8.13
CA ALA A 169 -28.92 -8.14 8.28
C ALA A 169 -28.53 -8.92 7.01
N ALA A 170 -28.89 -8.41 5.83
CA ALA A 170 -28.48 -8.97 4.55
C ALA A 170 -26.95 -8.90 4.36
N TYR A 171 -26.32 -7.78 4.73
CA TYR A 171 -24.87 -7.64 4.69
C TYR A 171 -24.15 -8.62 5.63
N ARG A 172 -24.67 -8.84 6.85
CA ARG A 172 -24.15 -9.87 7.76
C ARG A 172 -24.26 -11.28 7.17
N THR A 173 -25.34 -11.57 6.44
CA THR A 173 -25.51 -12.84 5.72
C THR A 173 -24.47 -13.00 4.63
N TRP A 174 -24.15 -11.92 3.91
CA TRP A 174 -23.04 -11.93 2.97
C TRP A 174 -21.70 -12.24 3.64
N LEU A 175 -21.39 -11.62 4.78
CA LEU A 175 -20.17 -11.94 5.54
C LEU A 175 -20.13 -13.42 5.96
N LEU A 176 -21.27 -14.00 6.36
CA LEU A 176 -21.38 -15.41 6.70
C LEU A 176 -21.13 -16.32 5.49
N ILE A 177 -21.71 -15.99 4.33
CA ILE A 177 -21.47 -16.69 3.06
C ILE A 177 -19.97 -16.66 2.72
N LYS A 178 -19.28 -15.55 2.96
CA LYS A 178 -17.83 -15.45 2.75
C LYS A 178 -17.03 -16.33 3.69
N GLN A 179 -17.48 -16.49 4.93
CA GLN A 179 -16.74 -17.21 5.97
C GLN A 179 -16.89 -18.74 5.83
N CYS A 180 -18.09 -19.23 5.55
CA CYS A 180 -18.37 -20.68 5.56
C CYS A 180 -18.99 -21.22 4.26
N GLY A 181 -19.18 -20.36 3.24
CA GLY A 181 -19.80 -20.74 1.98
C GLY A 181 -21.33 -20.63 1.99
N ALA A 182 -21.92 -20.55 0.79
CA ALA A 182 -23.36 -20.29 0.64
C ALA A 182 -24.26 -21.39 1.21
N GLU A 183 -23.92 -22.67 1.02
CA GLU A 183 -24.74 -23.77 1.54
C GLU A 183 -24.68 -23.87 3.07
N GLN A 184 -23.51 -23.64 3.66
CA GLN A 184 -23.36 -23.63 5.12
C GLN A 184 -24.05 -22.40 5.73
N ALA A 185 -23.92 -21.23 5.12
CA ALA A 185 -24.64 -20.03 5.58
C ALA A 185 -26.16 -20.21 5.47
N ARG A 186 -26.64 -20.88 4.41
CA ARG A 186 -28.06 -21.20 4.21
C ARG A 186 -28.61 -22.13 5.29
N SER A 187 -27.83 -23.11 5.77
CA SER A 187 -28.28 -24.04 6.82
C SER A 187 -28.33 -23.38 8.21
N MET A 188 -27.60 -22.27 8.41
CA MET A 188 -27.55 -21.52 9.67
C MET A 188 -28.69 -20.51 9.86
N MET A 189 -29.63 -20.39 8.92
CA MET A 189 -30.71 -19.42 9.02
C MET A 189 -32.03 -19.90 8.41
N PRO A 190 -33.18 -19.27 8.76
CA PRO A 190 -34.46 -19.62 8.18
C PRO A 190 -34.48 -19.43 6.65
N ARG A 191 -35.15 -20.35 5.96
CA ARG A 191 -35.25 -20.36 4.48
C ARG A 191 -35.83 -19.05 3.92
N SER A 192 -36.83 -18.49 4.59
CA SER A 192 -37.42 -17.19 4.21
C SER A 192 -36.41 -16.04 4.30
N THR A 193 -35.62 -15.99 5.37
CA THR A 193 -34.54 -15.01 5.58
C THR A 193 -33.45 -15.16 4.52
N TRP A 194 -33.05 -16.39 4.20
CA TRP A 194 -32.08 -16.66 3.14
C TRP A 194 -32.54 -16.10 1.79
N HIS A 195 -33.77 -16.41 1.37
CA HIS A 195 -34.30 -15.94 0.10
C HIS A 195 -34.44 -14.41 0.05
N LEU A 196 -34.86 -13.80 1.15
CA LEU A 196 -34.93 -12.34 1.28
C LEU A 196 -33.55 -11.69 1.17
N HIS A 197 -32.58 -12.13 1.95
CA HIS A 197 -31.23 -11.57 1.93
C HIS A 197 -30.56 -11.80 0.59
N LYS A 198 -30.73 -12.99 -0.01
CA LYS A 198 -30.28 -13.26 -1.38
C LYS A 198 -30.86 -12.23 -2.34
N LYS A 199 -32.17 -12.00 -2.36
CA LYS A 199 -32.80 -11.00 -3.23
C LYS A 199 -32.19 -9.60 -3.07
N ILE A 200 -31.96 -9.16 -1.83
CA ILE A 200 -31.35 -7.85 -1.52
C ILE A 200 -29.90 -7.80 -2.01
N LEU A 201 -29.11 -8.83 -1.76
CA LEU A 201 -27.71 -8.91 -2.17
C LEU A 201 -27.56 -8.89 -3.70
N PHE A 202 -28.42 -9.60 -4.42
CA PHE A 202 -28.46 -9.55 -5.89
C PHE A 202 -28.86 -8.17 -6.41
N ALA A 203 -29.85 -7.53 -5.78
CA ALA A 203 -30.25 -6.16 -6.13
C ALA A 203 -29.13 -5.13 -5.87
N ALA A 204 -28.24 -5.40 -4.91
CA ALA A 204 -27.04 -4.61 -4.63
C ALA A 204 -25.86 -4.92 -5.60
N GLY A 205 -26.05 -5.80 -6.58
CA GLY A 205 -25.07 -6.10 -7.63
C GLY A 205 -24.24 -7.38 -7.43
N LEU A 206 -24.55 -8.21 -6.43
CA LEU A 206 -23.91 -9.53 -6.29
C LEU A 206 -24.49 -10.53 -7.29
N THR A 207 -23.66 -11.46 -7.76
CA THR A 207 -24.02 -12.48 -8.75
C THR A 207 -23.98 -13.89 -8.16
N PHE A 208 -24.48 -14.88 -8.90
CA PHE A 208 -24.38 -16.28 -8.50
C PHE A 208 -22.92 -16.76 -8.42
N ALA A 209 -22.03 -16.22 -9.27
CA ALA A 209 -20.60 -16.54 -9.22
C ALA A 209 -19.99 -16.12 -7.87
N ASP A 210 -20.41 -14.99 -7.31
CA ASP A 210 -19.94 -14.49 -6.01
C ASP A 210 -20.35 -15.39 -4.84
N PHE A 211 -21.48 -16.11 -4.96
CA PHE A 211 -21.98 -17.06 -3.96
C PHE A 211 -21.29 -18.42 -4.03
N HIS A 212 -20.84 -18.84 -5.21
CA HIS A 212 -20.25 -20.17 -5.45
C HIS A 212 -18.72 -20.21 -5.40
N ALA A 213 -18.05 -19.05 -5.31
CA ALA A 213 -16.63 -18.97 -5.03
C ALA A 213 -16.33 -19.44 -3.58
N GLY A 214 -16.30 -20.76 -3.35
CA GLY A 214 -15.88 -21.36 -2.09
C GLY A 214 -14.41 -21.07 -1.80
N ASN A 215 -14.10 -20.60 -0.59
CA ASN A 215 -12.76 -20.25 -0.07
C ASN A 215 -11.63 -20.06 -1.10
N VAL A 216 -11.90 -19.20 -2.08
CA VAL A 216 -10.88 -18.48 -2.83
C VAL A 216 -11.41 -17.05 -2.90
N VAL A 217 -10.94 -16.23 -1.97
CA VAL A 217 -11.04 -14.79 -2.08
C VAL A 217 -9.67 -14.28 -2.45
N PRO A 218 -9.47 -13.96 -3.73
CA PRO A 218 -9.05 -12.63 -4.11
C PRO A 218 -10.28 -11.92 -4.69
N LEU A 219 -11.41 -11.94 -3.99
CA LEU A 219 -12.58 -11.11 -4.33
C LEU A 219 -12.48 -9.76 -3.63
N ARG A 220 -11.51 -9.00 -4.15
CA ARG A 220 -11.39 -7.56 -4.36
C ARG A 220 -9.90 -7.28 -4.45
N ARG A 221 -9.46 -6.69 -5.56
CA ARG A 221 -8.32 -5.79 -5.46
C ARG A 221 -8.77 -4.69 -4.50
N ARG A 222 -8.40 -4.79 -3.22
CA ARG A 222 -8.58 -3.67 -2.29
C ARG A 222 -7.66 -2.58 -2.83
N THR A 223 -8.22 -1.64 -3.59
CA THR A 223 -7.49 -0.42 -3.93
C THR A 223 -7.17 0.24 -2.60
N ILE A 224 -5.89 0.23 -2.23
CA ILE A 224 -5.43 1.12 -1.19
C ILE A 224 -5.44 2.49 -1.87
N VAL A 225 -6.45 3.31 -1.57
CA VAL A 225 -6.40 4.72 -1.92
C VAL A 225 -5.40 5.33 -0.95
N LEU A 226 -4.18 5.46 -1.43
CA LEU A 226 -3.16 6.20 -0.73
C LEU A 226 -3.51 7.68 -0.91
N ASP A 227 -3.77 8.38 0.20
CA ASP A 227 -3.91 9.83 0.18
C ASP A 227 -2.58 10.48 -0.23
N GLN A 228 -2.57 11.81 -0.35
CA GLN A 228 -1.34 12.55 -0.67
C GLN A 228 -0.19 12.16 0.28
N PRO A 229 1.03 11.97 -0.24
CA PRO A 229 2.17 11.62 0.60
C PRO A 229 2.40 12.67 1.69
N VAL A 230 2.54 12.19 2.92
CA VAL A 230 2.89 13.02 4.07
C VAL A 230 4.40 13.24 4.11
N ARG A 231 4.80 14.51 4.21
CA ARG A 231 6.19 14.97 4.12
C ARG A 231 6.78 15.39 5.46
N SER A 232 5.94 15.65 6.46
CA SER A 232 6.36 16.11 7.79
C SER A 232 5.58 15.46 8.94
N TRP A 233 6.11 15.56 10.16
CA TRP A 233 5.40 15.11 11.36
C TRP A 233 4.15 15.94 11.65
N ASP A 234 4.15 17.22 11.28
CA ASP A 234 3.02 18.12 11.48
C ASP A 234 1.86 17.76 10.54
N GLU A 235 2.16 17.46 9.27
CA GLU A 235 1.19 16.91 8.34
C GLU A 235 0.63 15.56 8.82
N LEU A 236 1.48 14.68 9.37
CA LEU A 236 1.03 13.40 9.92
C LEU A 236 0.11 13.56 11.13
N ARG A 237 0.28 14.63 11.91
CA ARG A 237 -0.59 14.93 13.05
C ARG A 237 -1.94 15.48 12.61
N ALA A 238 -1.98 16.18 11.47
CA ALA A 238 -3.19 16.73 10.89
C ALA A 238 -4.02 15.69 10.10
N ALA A 239 -3.40 14.59 9.66
CA ALA A 239 -4.02 13.46 8.96
C ALA A 239 -4.59 12.39 9.92
#